data_AF-Q0RLL2-F1
#
_entry.id   AF-Q0RLL2-F1
#
_cell.length_a   1.000
_cell.length_b   1.000
_cell.length_c   1.000
_cell.angle_alpha   90.00
_cell.angle_beta   90.00
_cell.angle_gamma   90.00
#
_symmetry.space_group_name_H-M   'P 1'
#
loop_
_entity.id
_entity.type
_entity.pdbx_description
1 polymer ?
#
loop_
_entity_poly.entity_id
_entity_poly.type
_entity_poly.pdbx_seq_one_letter_code
_entity_poly.pdbx_strand_id
1 'polypeptide(L)'
;MPHDPVRESAERVDGFLAAAREALVKAAVELEDGPLATPTTDLFTRSIAATLRSLSGLVGIAGATEQVDVLDALAYGMHVALEGVREVAPHVRALTFVRDDVDAAERAAQRAVCAEVCAARGWSVGPVIYQGRDGLRGWWTALRLVHAGCDVVVVDSLDRLGSTEDARMSVLALLVRRNLRIVAARDGVDTGDPVGRALVESLIA
;
A
#
# COMPACT_ATOMS: atom_id res chain seq x y z
N MET A 1 16.76 27.65 36.35
CA MET A 1 16.97 26.19 36.37
C MET A 1 18.08 25.88 35.38
N PRO A 2 19.12 25.12 35.74
CA PRO A 2 20.19 24.81 34.79
C PRO A 2 19.66 23.84 33.73
N HIS A 3 20.03 24.11 32.47
CA HIS A 3 19.79 23.23 31.32
C HIS A 3 20.61 21.95 31.55
N ASP A 4 19.95 20.82 31.80
CA ASP A 4 20.62 19.52 31.92
C ASP A 4 20.45 18.74 30.60
N PRO A 5 21.47 18.77 29.71
CA PRO A 5 21.40 18.12 28.41
C PRO A 5 21.31 16.59 28.50
N VAL A 6 21.73 16.00 29.62
CA VAL A 6 21.62 14.56 29.85
C VAL A 6 20.17 14.18 30.10
N ARG A 7 19.45 14.98 30.89
CA ARG A 7 18.02 14.79 31.15
C ARG A 7 17.16 14.97 29.89
N GLU A 8 17.45 15.99 29.07
CA GLU A 8 16.74 16.21 27.80
C GLU A 8 16.99 15.06 26.80
N SER A 9 18.20 14.49 26.82
CA SER A 9 18.54 13.33 25.99
C SER A 9 17.83 12.06 26.46
N ALA A 10 17.74 11.83 27.78
CA ALA A 10 17.00 10.72 28.36
C ALA A 10 15.50 10.78 28.03
N GLU A 11 14.88 11.96 28.19
CA GLU A 11 13.46 12.18 27.86
C GLU A 11 13.16 11.96 26.36
N ARG A 12 14.10 12.29 25.46
CA ARG A 12 13.99 11.98 24.03
C ARG A 12 14.10 10.50 23.72
N VAL A 13 15.01 9.79 24.40
CA VAL A 13 15.19 8.35 24.24
C VAL A 13 13.94 7.60 24.72
N ASP A 14 13.40 7.97 25.88
CA ASP A 14 12.16 7.39 26.42
C ASP A 14 10.96 7.64 25.48
N GLY A 15 10.83 8.86 24.94
CA GLY A 15 9.80 9.19 23.96
C GLY A 15 9.92 8.37 22.67
N PHE A 16 11.14 8.15 22.18
CA PHE A 16 11.41 7.32 21.01
C PHE A 16 11.06 5.85 21.26
N LEU A 17 11.46 5.30 22.42
CA LEU A 17 11.16 3.91 22.78
C LEU A 17 9.65 3.69 22.95
N ALA A 18 8.92 4.64 23.55
CA ALA A 18 7.47 4.59 23.66
C ALA A 18 6.78 4.58 22.28
N ALA A 19 7.20 5.47 21.38
CA ALA A 19 6.66 5.54 20.01
C ALA A 19 6.97 4.28 19.19
N ALA A 20 8.18 3.73 19.33
CA ALA A 20 8.58 2.48 18.68
C ALA A 20 7.72 1.30 19.17
N ARG A 21 7.48 1.22 20.49
CA ARG A 21 6.63 0.19 21.10
C ARG A 21 5.20 0.25 20.57
N GLU A 22 4.62 1.45 20.49
CA GLU A 22 3.27 1.67 19.98
C GLU A 22 3.16 1.28 18.50
N ALA A 23 4.13 1.67 17.68
CA ALA A 23 4.19 1.32 16.26
C ALA A 23 4.28 -0.21 16.04
N LEU A 24 5.10 -0.91 16.83
CA LEU A 24 5.24 -2.37 16.75
C LEU A 24 3.94 -3.10 17.12
N VAL A 25 3.26 -2.64 18.18
CA VAL A 25 1.97 -3.21 18.59
C VAL A 25 0.92 -2.98 17.52
N LYS A 26 0.84 -1.77 16.97
CA LYS A 26 -0.11 -1.43 15.90
C LYS A 26 0.11 -2.30 14.66
N ALA A 27 1.35 -2.48 14.23
CA ALA A 27 1.69 -3.33 13.08
C ALA A 27 1.31 -4.81 13.32
N ALA A 28 1.53 -5.33 14.53
CA ALA A 28 1.12 -6.70 14.88
C ALA A 28 -0.40 -6.87 14.85
N VAL A 29 -1.16 -5.89 15.34
CA VAL A 29 -2.64 -5.90 15.29
C VAL A 29 -3.15 -5.83 13.84
N GLU A 30 -2.54 -4.99 12.99
CA GLU A 30 -2.94 -4.89 11.59
C GLU A 30 -2.71 -6.19 10.79
N LEU A 31 -1.67 -6.96 11.15
CA LEU A 31 -1.34 -8.25 10.54
C LEU A 31 -2.25 -9.40 10.99
N GLU A 32 -2.78 -9.36 12.22
CA GLU A 32 -3.64 -10.42 12.76
C GLU A 32 -5.12 -10.17 12.50
N ASP A 33 -5.59 -8.93 12.74
CA ASP A 33 -7.03 -8.58 12.77
C ASP A 33 -7.39 -7.40 11.85
N GLY A 34 -6.41 -6.82 11.16
CA GLY A 34 -6.57 -5.61 10.35
C GLY A 34 -6.66 -5.84 8.84
N PRO A 35 -6.57 -4.78 8.03
CA PRO A 35 -6.70 -4.85 6.57
C PRO A 35 -5.57 -5.62 5.87
N LEU A 36 -4.48 -5.94 6.59
CA LEU A 36 -3.38 -6.79 6.12
C LEU A 36 -3.59 -8.26 6.47
N ALA A 37 -4.61 -8.59 7.27
CA ALA A 37 -4.98 -9.96 7.58
C ALA A 37 -5.55 -10.63 6.33
N THR A 38 -4.84 -11.63 5.81
CA THR A 38 -5.34 -12.46 4.71
C THR A 38 -6.21 -13.60 5.26
N PRO A 39 -7.29 -14.00 4.55
CA PRO A 39 -8.21 -15.05 5.01
C PRO A 39 -7.57 -16.45 5.08
N THR A 40 -6.38 -16.60 4.51
CA THR A 40 -5.48 -17.74 4.72
C THR A 40 -4.36 -17.28 5.65
N THR A 41 -4.61 -17.34 6.96
CA THR A 41 -3.64 -16.96 7.99
C THR A 41 -2.47 -17.94 8.00
N ASP A 42 -1.53 -17.75 7.07
CA ASP A 42 -0.28 -18.50 6.98
C ASP A 42 0.45 -18.41 8.34
N LEU A 43 1.02 -19.53 8.77
CA LEU A 43 1.87 -19.64 9.97
C LEU A 43 2.96 -18.57 9.98
N PHE A 44 3.39 -18.13 8.80
CA PHE A 44 4.39 -17.08 8.63
C PHE A 44 3.93 -15.70 9.13
N THR A 45 2.71 -15.25 8.79
CA THR A 45 2.15 -13.97 9.25
C THR A 45 1.99 -13.94 10.78
N ARG A 46 1.53 -15.06 11.37
CA ARG A 46 1.46 -15.22 12.83
C ARG A 46 2.84 -15.21 13.50
N SER A 47 3.85 -15.79 12.85
CA SER A 47 5.24 -15.76 13.32
C SER A 47 5.80 -14.34 13.34
N ILE A 48 5.49 -13.52 12.35
CA ILE A 48 5.91 -12.12 12.29
C ILE A 48 5.20 -11.29 13.36
N ALA A 49 3.88 -11.43 13.51
CA ALA A 49 3.14 -10.72 14.55
C ALA A 49 3.63 -11.09 15.97
N ALA A 50 3.94 -12.37 16.22
CA ALA A 50 4.56 -12.81 17.47
C ALA A 50 5.96 -12.18 17.68
N THR A 51 6.77 -12.10 16.63
CA THR A 51 8.11 -11.48 16.68
C THR A 51 8.03 -9.98 16.99
N LEU A 52 7.08 -9.25 16.38
CA LEU A 52 6.85 -7.83 16.66
C LEU A 52 6.40 -7.58 18.11
N ARG A 53 5.56 -8.46 18.67
CA ARG A 53 5.20 -8.41 20.10
C ARG A 53 6.38 -8.69 21.02
N SER A 54 7.21 -9.68 20.70
CA SER A 54 8.43 -9.97 21.47
C SER A 54 9.41 -8.79 21.44
N LEU A 55 9.58 -8.14 20.29
CA LEU A 55 10.38 -6.91 20.16
C LEU A 55 9.78 -5.75 20.96
N SER A 56 8.47 -5.56 20.93
CA SER A 56 7.77 -4.58 21.77
C SER A 56 8.03 -4.80 23.27
N GLY A 57 8.03 -6.05 23.71
CA GLY A 57 8.40 -6.43 25.08
C GLY A 57 9.86 -6.09 25.41
N LEU A 58 10.78 -6.38 24.50
CA LEU A 58 12.21 -6.07 24.65
C LEU A 58 12.48 -4.56 24.71
N VAL A 59 11.79 -3.76 23.90
CA VAL A 59 11.85 -2.28 23.95
C VAL A 59 11.43 -1.77 25.33
N GLY A 60 10.39 -2.36 25.93
CA GLY A 60 9.96 -2.02 27.28
C GLY A 60 11.00 -2.36 28.37
N ILE A 61 11.77 -3.43 28.18
CA ILE A 61 12.84 -3.84 29.11
C ILE A 61 14.09 -2.95 28.93
N ALA A 62 14.44 -2.58 27.70
CA ALA A 62 15.57 -1.72 27.38
C ALA A 62 15.41 -0.31 27.96
N GLY A 63 14.20 0.26 27.87
CA GLY A 63 13.88 1.54 28.53
C GLY A 63 14.00 1.50 30.05
N ALA A 64 13.97 0.32 30.66
CA ALA A 64 14.14 0.15 32.10
C ALA A 64 15.59 -0.14 32.53
N THR A 65 16.52 -0.43 31.60
CA THR A 65 17.83 -1.02 31.94
C THR A 65 19.07 -0.18 31.63
N GLU A 66 18.97 1.01 30.99
CA GLU A 66 20.13 1.87 30.63
C GLU A 66 21.32 1.13 29.93
N GLN A 67 21.11 -0.10 29.45
CA GLN A 67 22.17 -0.95 28.92
C GLN A 67 22.25 -0.84 27.39
N VAL A 68 23.38 -0.32 26.92
CA VAL A 68 23.67 -0.09 25.49
C VAL A 68 23.65 -1.40 24.68
N ASP A 69 24.06 -2.53 25.26
CA ASP A 69 24.05 -3.84 24.60
C ASP A 69 22.63 -4.33 24.26
N VAL A 70 21.63 -3.90 25.04
CA VAL A 70 20.21 -4.22 24.79
C VAL A 70 19.68 -3.40 23.61
N LEU A 71 20.18 -2.17 23.43
CA LEU A 71 19.80 -1.29 22.32
C LEU A 71 20.36 -1.81 20.98
N ASP A 72 21.58 -2.34 20.96
CA ASP A 72 22.16 -2.94 19.74
C ASP A 72 21.42 -4.23 19.33
N ALA A 73 21.09 -5.09 20.30
CA ALA A 73 20.29 -6.29 20.05
C ALA A 73 18.86 -5.94 19.55
N LEU A 74 18.27 -4.86 20.08
CA LEU A 74 16.99 -4.32 19.62
C LEU A 74 17.07 -3.75 18.21
N ALA A 75 18.09 -2.96 17.90
CA ALA A 75 18.28 -2.37 16.58
C ALA A 75 18.45 -3.46 15.52
N TYR A 76 19.23 -4.50 15.81
CA TYR A 76 19.39 -5.65 14.93
C TYR A 76 18.08 -6.44 14.77
N GLY A 77 17.38 -6.74 15.87
CA GLY A 77 16.10 -7.44 15.84
C GLY A 77 15.00 -6.68 15.08
N MET A 78 14.95 -5.35 15.23
CA MET A 78 14.05 -4.49 14.46
C MET A 78 14.39 -4.47 12.98
N HIS A 79 15.68 -4.44 12.62
CA HIS A 79 16.11 -4.48 11.22
C HIS A 79 15.66 -5.77 10.53
N VAL A 80 15.91 -6.92 11.16
CA VAL A 80 15.50 -8.24 10.64
C VAL A 80 13.98 -8.38 10.55
N ALA A 81 13.25 -7.88 11.56
CA ALA A 81 11.78 -7.90 11.55
C ALA A 81 11.20 -6.97 10.46
N LEU A 82 11.79 -5.79 10.24
CA LEU A 82 11.37 -4.88 9.18
C LEU A 82 11.66 -5.45 7.77
N GLU A 83 12.77 -6.15 7.59
CA GLU A 83 13.04 -6.88 6.35
C GLU A 83 12.03 -8.01 6.13
N GLY A 84 11.73 -8.82 7.15
CA GLY A 84 10.72 -9.87 7.06
C GLY A 84 9.30 -9.35 6.81
N VAL A 85 8.91 -8.22 7.42
CA VAL A 85 7.63 -7.54 7.13
C VAL A 85 7.59 -7.03 5.69
N ARG A 86 8.71 -6.55 5.15
CA ARG A 86 8.81 -6.07 3.76
C ARG A 86 8.73 -7.20 2.74
N GLU A 87 9.17 -8.39 3.13
CA GLU A 87 9.08 -9.63 2.34
C GLU A 87 7.68 -10.27 2.40
N VAL A 88 6.90 -10.00 3.47
CA VAL A 88 5.52 -10.49 3.67
C VAL A 88 4.44 -9.50 3.28
N ALA A 89 4.76 -8.20 3.21
CA ALA A 89 3.87 -7.23 2.61
C ALA A 89 3.54 -7.74 1.20
N PRO A 90 2.26 -7.96 0.86
CA PRO A 90 1.90 -8.49 -0.45
C PRO A 90 2.58 -7.60 -1.50
N HIS A 91 3.46 -8.20 -2.31
CA HIS A 91 4.12 -7.50 -3.41
C HIS A 91 3.08 -7.18 -4.47
N VAL A 92 2.32 -6.10 -4.23
CA VAL A 92 1.28 -5.63 -5.13
C VAL A 92 1.94 -5.29 -6.45
N ARG A 93 1.53 -5.99 -7.49
CA ARG A 93 1.98 -5.78 -8.86
C ARG A 93 0.94 -4.98 -9.62
N ALA A 94 1.27 -3.72 -9.86
CA ALA A 94 0.38 -2.74 -10.46
C ALA A 94 0.45 -2.79 -11.99
N LEU A 95 -0.70 -2.90 -12.63
CA LEU A 95 -0.87 -2.72 -14.07
C LEU A 95 -1.19 -1.26 -14.35
N THR A 96 -0.47 -0.61 -15.27
CA THR A 96 -0.78 0.78 -15.66
C THR A 96 -1.69 0.80 -16.88
N PHE A 97 -2.74 1.61 -16.86
CA PHE A 97 -3.58 1.87 -18.02
C PHE A 97 -3.41 3.30 -18.51
N VAL A 98 -3.20 3.47 -19.81
CA VAL A 98 -2.92 4.77 -20.46
C VAL A 98 -3.83 4.96 -21.65
N ARG A 99 -4.49 6.12 -21.71
CA ARG A 99 -5.18 6.56 -22.92
C ARG A 99 -4.17 7.00 -23.96
N ASP A 100 -4.29 6.44 -25.16
CA ASP A 100 -3.33 6.60 -26.27
C ASP A 100 -3.86 7.53 -27.38
N ASP A 101 -5.07 8.06 -27.21
CA ASP A 101 -5.70 9.06 -28.10
C ASP A 101 -5.30 10.51 -27.75
N VAL A 102 -4.16 10.66 -27.09
CA VAL A 102 -3.57 11.94 -26.70
C VAL A 102 -2.11 12.00 -27.18
N ASP A 103 -1.50 13.17 -27.13
CA ASP A 103 -0.14 13.34 -27.60
C ASP A 103 0.91 12.59 -26.74
N ALA A 104 2.16 12.57 -27.20
CA ALA A 104 3.24 11.86 -26.51
C ALA A 104 3.56 12.43 -25.12
N ALA A 105 3.41 13.74 -24.92
CA ALA A 105 3.71 14.40 -23.65
C ALA A 105 2.66 14.01 -22.59
N GLU A 106 1.38 14.01 -22.98
CA GLU A 106 0.28 13.61 -22.11
C GLU A 106 0.34 12.13 -21.74
N ARG A 107 0.75 11.25 -22.67
CA ARG A 107 0.99 9.83 -22.37
C ARG A 107 2.13 9.63 -21.36
N ALA A 108 3.19 10.42 -21.48
CA ALA A 108 4.30 10.40 -20.53
C ALA A 108 3.85 10.90 -19.14
N ALA A 109 3.02 11.95 -19.09
CA ALA A 109 2.46 12.47 -17.85
C ALA A 109 1.57 11.44 -17.13
N GLN A 110 0.64 10.78 -17.86
CA GLN A 110 -0.19 9.72 -17.28
C GLN A 110 0.65 8.59 -16.67
N ARG A 111 1.72 8.16 -17.37
CA ARG A 111 2.63 7.12 -16.88
C ARG A 111 3.41 7.56 -15.65
N ALA A 112 3.89 8.81 -15.63
CA ALA A 112 4.64 9.35 -14.51
C ALA A 112 3.78 9.35 -13.24
N VAL A 113 2.54 9.84 -13.33
CA VAL A 113 1.58 9.84 -12.21
C VAL A 113 1.32 8.42 -11.68
N CYS A 114 1.12 7.46 -12.58
CA CYS A 114 0.91 6.07 -12.16
C CYS A 114 2.15 5.48 -11.47
N ALA A 115 3.35 5.80 -11.97
CA ALA A 115 4.61 5.36 -11.38
C ALA A 115 4.85 5.98 -9.99
N GLU A 116 4.52 7.26 -9.81
CA GLU A 116 4.60 7.96 -8.52
C GLU A 116 3.70 7.31 -7.47
N VAL A 117 2.45 6.98 -7.82
CA VAL A 117 1.54 6.27 -6.90
C VAL A 117 2.06 4.88 -6.55
N CYS A 118 2.60 4.14 -7.53
CA CYS A 118 3.20 2.83 -7.25
C CYS A 118 4.39 2.96 -6.29
N ALA A 119 5.29 3.93 -6.54
CA ALA A 119 6.46 4.17 -5.70
C ALA A 119 6.07 4.58 -4.27
N ALA A 120 5.11 5.50 -4.13
CA ALA A 120 4.62 5.97 -2.83
C ALA A 120 3.99 4.83 -1.99
N ARG A 121 3.41 3.82 -2.65
CA ARG A 121 2.75 2.68 -2.00
C ARG A 121 3.64 1.44 -1.88
N GLY A 122 4.90 1.51 -2.34
CA GLY A 122 5.82 0.36 -2.36
C GLY A 122 5.40 -0.76 -3.32
N TRP A 123 4.60 -0.44 -4.35
CA TRP A 123 4.11 -1.39 -5.34
C TRP A 123 5.12 -1.59 -6.47
N SER A 124 5.14 -2.80 -7.04
CA SER A 124 5.94 -3.09 -8.23
C SER A 124 5.21 -2.62 -9.48
N VAL A 125 5.90 -1.86 -10.34
CA VAL A 125 5.36 -1.42 -11.62
C VAL A 125 5.37 -2.60 -12.59
N GLY A 126 4.19 -3.01 -13.02
CA GLY A 126 3.94 -4.10 -13.96
C GLY A 126 3.77 -3.62 -15.40
N PRO A 127 3.03 -4.40 -16.22
CA PRO A 127 2.80 -4.07 -17.63
C PRO A 127 2.03 -2.75 -17.79
N VAL A 128 2.10 -2.19 -19.00
CA VAL A 128 1.33 -0.99 -19.39
C VAL A 128 0.38 -1.35 -20.53
N ILE A 129 -0.90 -0.99 -20.39
CA ILE A 129 -1.91 -1.10 -21.43
C ILE A 129 -2.13 0.28 -22.05
N TYR A 130 -2.10 0.31 -23.38
CA TYR A 130 -2.45 1.49 -24.17
C TYR A 130 -3.80 1.27 -24.85
N GLN A 131 -4.67 2.28 -24.76
CA GLN A 131 -5.97 2.25 -25.42
C GLN A 131 -6.26 3.60 -26.10
N GLY A 132 -6.30 3.61 -27.43
CA GLY A 132 -6.56 4.82 -28.23
C GLY A 132 -8.01 4.98 -28.74
N ARG A 133 -8.93 4.07 -28.39
CA ARG A 133 -10.36 4.19 -28.73
C ARG A 133 -11.23 3.74 -27.58
N ASP A 134 -12.45 4.24 -27.51
CA ASP A 134 -13.44 3.76 -26.55
C ASP A 134 -13.80 2.29 -26.81
N GLY A 135 -14.16 1.61 -25.72
CA GLY A 135 -14.50 0.20 -25.73
C GLY A 135 -13.78 -0.60 -24.65
N LEU A 136 -14.09 -1.90 -24.59
CA LEU A 136 -13.67 -2.78 -23.50
C LEU A 136 -12.41 -3.58 -23.81
N ARG A 137 -11.76 -3.38 -24.98
CA ARG A 137 -10.64 -4.22 -25.40
C ARG A 137 -9.43 -4.10 -24.45
N GLY A 138 -9.05 -2.89 -24.06
CA GLY A 138 -7.97 -2.69 -23.08
C GLY A 138 -8.33 -3.29 -21.72
N TRP A 139 -9.59 -3.13 -21.30
CA TRP A 139 -10.12 -3.67 -20.05
C TRP A 139 -10.17 -5.21 -20.01
N TRP A 140 -10.48 -5.87 -21.12
CA TRP A 140 -10.35 -7.33 -21.23
C TRP A 140 -8.90 -7.81 -21.16
N THR A 141 -7.95 -7.01 -21.64
CA THR A 141 -6.52 -7.29 -21.43
C THR A 141 -6.12 -7.08 -19.97
N ALA A 142 -6.65 -6.04 -19.32
CA ALA A 142 -6.42 -5.80 -17.90
C ALA A 142 -6.90 -6.97 -17.03
N LEU A 143 -8.12 -7.47 -17.28
CA LEU A 143 -8.67 -8.65 -16.60
C LEU A 143 -7.76 -9.89 -16.77
N ARG A 144 -7.24 -10.12 -17.98
CA ARG A 144 -6.34 -11.24 -18.25
C ARG A 144 -5.01 -11.10 -17.50
N LEU A 145 -4.45 -9.89 -17.44
CA LEU A 145 -3.21 -9.64 -16.71
C LEU A 145 -3.40 -9.73 -15.20
N VAL A 146 -4.56 -9.30 -14.69
CA VAL A 146 -4.93 -9.51 -13.28
C VAL A 146 -5.00 -10.99 -12.95
N HIS A 147 -5.67 -11.80 -13.79
CA HIS A 147 -5.66 -13.26 -13.64
C HIS A 147 -4.27 -13.90 -13.80
N ALA A 148 -3.33 -13.23 -14.48
CA ALA A 148 -1.96 -13.69 -14.64
C ALA A 148 -1.02 -13.23 -13.51
N GLY A 149 -1.54 -12.59 -12.44
CA GLY A 149 -0.77 -12.16 -11.28
C GLY A 149 -0.43 -10.67 -11.25
N CYS A 150 -1.31 -9.81 -11.78
CA CYS A 150 -1.36 -8.40 -11.39
C CYS A 150 -2.48 -8.22 -10.36
N ASP A 151 -2.29 -7.35 -9.37
CA ASP A 151 -3.24 -7.22 -8.26
C ASP A 151 -4.17 -6.02 -8.41
N VAL A 152 -3.70 -4.98 -9.11
CA VAL A 152 -4.37 -3.68 -9.18
C VAL A 152 -4.13 -3.02 -10.53
N VAL A 153 -5.12 -2.26 -10.99
CA VAL A 153 -4.99 -1.40 -12.16
C VAL A 153 -4.89 0.04 -11.72
N VAL A 154 -3.83 0.73 -12.12
CA VAL A 154 -3.60 2.15 -11.84
C VAL A 154 -3.88 2.94 -13.11
N VAL A 155 -4.72 3.97 -12.98
CA VAL A 155 -5.06 4.93 -14.02
C VAL A 155 -4.74 6.33 -13.52
N ASP A 156 -4.49 7.27 -14.43
CA ASP A 156 -4.23 8.67 -14.07
C ASP A 156 -5.48 9.31 -13.41
N SER A 157 -6.65 9.20 -14.05
CA SER A 157 -7.95 9.63 -13.51
C SER A 157 -9.10 8.78 -14.07
N LEU A 158 -10.28 8.86 -13.45
CA LEU A 158 -11.53 8.22 -13.88
C LEU A 158 -11.97 8.70 -15.28
N ASP A 159 -11.61 9.93 -15.65
CA ASP A 159 -11.85 10.45 -17.00
C ASP A 159 -11.05 9.70 -18.06
N ARG A 160 -9.97 9.01 -17.69
CA ARG A 160 -9.20 8.19 -18.62
C ARG A 160 -9.81 6.82 -18.88
N LEU A 161 -10.90 6.43 -18.19
CA LEU A 161 -11.56 5.15 -18.40
C LEU A 161 -12.26 5.07 -19.77
N GLY A 162 -12.75 6.20 -20.29
CA GLY A 162 -13.41 6.33 -21.59
C GLY A 162 -13.61 7.79 -21.96
N SER A 163 -13.72 8.10 -23.27
CA SER A 163 -13.88 9.48 -23.74
C SER A 163 -15.28 10.04 -23.57
N THR A 164 -16.25 9.17 -23.26
CA THR A 164 -17.65 9.52 -23.01
C THR A 164 -18.07 9.05 -21.63
N GLU A 165 -19.11 9.67 -21.07
CA GLU A 165 -19.73 9.22 -19.82
C GLU A 165 -20.19 7.76 -19.92
N ASP A 166 -20.95 7.40 -20.95
CA ASP A 166 -21.40 6.02 -21.18
C ASP A 166 -20.25 5.02 -21.23
N ALA A 167 -19.12 5.36 -21.87
CA ALA A 167 -17.94 4.52 -21.90
C ALA A 167 -17.30 4.37 -20.51
N ARG A 168 -17.17 5.46 -19.75
CA ARG A 168 -16.66 5.43 -18.36
C ARG A 168 -17.56 4.56 -17.48
N MET A 169 -18.87 4.75 -17.56
CA MET A 169 -19.87 3.98 -16.80
C MET A 169 -19.84 2.49 -17.15
N SER A 170 -19.72 2.15 -18.44
CA SER A 170 -19.61 0.77 -18.90
C SER A 170 -18.36 0.07 -18.36
N VAL A 171 -17.25 0.80 -18.28
CA VAL A 171 -16.00 0.32 -17.71
C VAL A 171 -16.13 0.13 -16.21
N LEU A 172 -16.62 1.12 -15.46
CA LEU A 172 -16.84 1.01 -14.02
C LEU A 172 -17.76 -0.17 -13.67
N ALA A 173 -18.87 -0.33 -14.40
CA ALA A 173 -19.78 -1.46 -14.23
C ALA A 173 -19.10 -2.82 -14.48
N LEU A 174 -18.23 -2.92 -15.50
CA LEU A 174 -17.44 -4.13 -15.75
C LEU A 174 -16.51 -4.44 -14.57
N LEU A 175 -15.84 -3.43 -14.03
CA LEU A 175 -14.84 -3.58 -12.97
C LEU A 175 -15.46 -4.03 -11.66
N VAL A 176 -16.59 -3.41 -11.27
CA VAL A 176 -17.37 -3.82 -10.10
C VAL A 176 -17.83 -5.26 -10.24
N ARG A 177 -18.44 -5.63 -11.39
CA ARG A 177 -18.89 -7.01 -11.65
C ARG A 177 -17.77 -8.05 -11.62
N ARG A 178 -16.53 -7.65 -11.89
CA ARG A 178 -15.36 -8.53 -11.92
C ARG A 178 -14.49 -8.41 -10.67
N ASN A 179 -14.93 -7.62 -9.69
CA ASN A 179 -14.19 -7.35 -8.45
C ASN A 179 -12.73 -6.93 -8.73
N LEU A 180 -12.51 -6.09 -9.74
CA LEU A 180 -11.19 -5.63 -10.12
C LEU A 180 -10.86 -4.34 -9.35
N ARG A 181 -9.75 -4.36 -8.62
CA ARG A 181 -9.26 -3.19 -7.88
C ARG A 181 -8.66 -2.15 -8.85
N ILE A 182 -9.14 -0.91 -8.75
CA ILE A 182 -8.62 0.23 -9.50
C ILE A 182 -8.17 1.32 -8.54
N VAL A 183 -7.07 1.97 -8.89
CA VAL A 183 -6.64 3.26 -8.32
C VAL A 183 -6.66 4.32 -9.40
N ALA A 184 -7.47 5.37 -9.21
CA ALA A 184 -7.40 6.59 -10.00
C ALA A 184 -6.52 7.61 -9.25
N ALA A 185 -5.30 7.78 -9.72
CA ALA A 185 -4.22 8.44 -9.00
C ALA A 185 -4.52 9.89 -8.64
N ARG A 186 -4.94 10.71 -9.62
CA ARG A 186 -5.24 12.14 -9.40
C ARG A 186 -6.52 12.37 -8.64
N ASP A 187 -7.48 11.47 -8.79
CA ASP A 187 -8.79 11.60 -8.14
C ASP A 187 -8.75 11.11 -6.69
N GLY A 188 -7.65 10.47 -6.28
CA GLY A 188 -7.49 9.90 -4.94
C GLY A 188 -8.44 8.74 -4.65
N VAL A 189 -8.95 8.07 -5.69
CA VAL A 189 -9.93 6.98 -5.57
C VAL A 189 -9.22 5.63 -5.62
N ASP A 190 -9.47 4.76 -4.65
CA ASP A 190 -9.03 3.36 -4.65
C ASP A 190 -10.21 2.43 -4.34
N THR A 191 -10.60 1.58 -5.28
CA THR A 191 -11.74 0.66 -5.05
C THR A 191 -11.40 -0.50 -4.11
N GLY A 192 -10.14 -0.60 -3.68
CA GLY A 192 -9.72 -1.43 -2.57
C GLY A 192 -10.19 -0.89 -1.22
N ASP A 193 -10.36 0.43 -1.09
CA ASP A 193 -10.85 1.07 0.13
C ASP A 193 -12.39 1.18 0.15
N PRO A 194 -13.05 1.15 1.33
CA PRO A 194 -14.51 1.20 1.41
C PRO A 194 -15.12 2.49 0.86
N VAL A 195 -14.41 3.62 0.94
CA VAL A 195 -14.91 4.94 0.52
C VAL A 195 -14.87 5.06 -1.00
N GLY A 196 -13.73 4.72 -1.62
CA GLY A 196 -13.56 4.67 -3.07
C GLY A 196 -14.47 3.64 -3.72
N ARG A 197 -14.71 2.49 -3.06
CA ARG A 197 -15.71 1.51 -3.52
C ARG A 197 -17.12 2.08 -3.50
N ALA A 198 -17.56 2.68 -2.38
CA ALA A 198 -18.88 3.28 -2.27
C ALA A 198 -19.08 4.43 -3.27
N LEU A 199 -18.04 5.23 -3.52
CA LEU A 199 -18.05 6.28 -4.54
C LEU A 199 -18.32 5.68 -5.93
N VAL A 200 -17.56 4.67 -6.33
CA VAL A 200 -17.75 4.02 -7.64
C VAL A 200 -19.11 3.35 -7.75
N GLU A 201 -19.59 2.70 -6.69
CA GLU A 201 -20.93 2.11 -6.63
C GLU A 201 -22.04 3.18 -6.78
N SER A 202 -21.87 4.35 -6.18
CA SER A 202 -22.82 5.47 -6.31
C SER A 202 -22.87 6.08 -7.72
N LEU A 203 -21.75 6.03 -8.45
CA LEU A 203 -21.70 6.52 -9.82
C LEU A 203 -22.49 5.62 -10.76
N ILE A 204 -22.47 4.29 -10.54
CA ILE A 204 -23.11 3.29 -11.42
C ILE A 204 -24.57 2.98 -11.08
N ALA A 205 -25.09 3.51 -9.96
CA ALA A 205 -26.44 3.27 -9.46
C ALA A 205 -27.49 4.12 -10.20
#